data_AF-A0A3L9DSJ2-F1
#
_entry.id   AF-A0A3L9DSJ2-F1
#
_cell.length_a   1.000
_cell.length_b   1.000
_cell.length_c   1.000
_cell.angle_alpha   90.00
_cell.angle_beta   90.00
_cell.angle_gamma   90.00
#
_symmetry.space_group_name_H-M   'P 1'
#
loop_
_entity.id
_entity.type
_entity.pdbx_description
1 polymer ?
#
loop_
_entity_poly.entity_id
_entity_poly.type
_entity_poly.pdbx_seq_one_letter_code
_entity_poly.pdbx_strand_id
1 'polypeptide(L)'
;MKKKLISLMIVIFSLLFFLTGCGNGEKERQVAESELSLLFKAYGFTGEMNVEDAVGRTIETSIYSADGHYTEVVNGEELTFSLSLGYGEEPEDSSPEAIASTESLVRTFFPIALEAMWKQPEGRQLQKEMERTIKGFQFDHMTYSGFGGTIDEDSPQIGDYYKVVETNRKAGKPLQGLYDIPIKEMLAKENVIGTFSFHLMTSDVLNEKLGQAKEAKEFLKTAVEKADLTQFPDGKYSIGFDEETESGTYSGSSSNYFYFYVKDGTFLRIDEDYYF
;
A
#
# COMPACT_ATOMS: atom_id res chain seq x y z
N MET A 1 -30.76 -30.47 -20.15
CA MET A 1 -30.67 -30.83 -18.72
C MET A 1 -30.17 -29.61 -17.96
N LYS A 2 -30.93 -29.22 -16.93
CA LYS A 2 -30.90 -27.89 -16.30
C LYS A 2 -29.64 -27.67 -15.45
N LYS A 3 -28.94 -26.57 -15.73
CA LYS A 3 -27.94 -25.94 -14.86
C LYS A 3 -28.63 -25.52 -13.56
N LYS A 4 -28.11 -25.93 -12.40
CA LYS A 4 -28.39 -25.27 -11.12
C LYS A 4 -27.22 -24.33 -10.84
N LEU A 5 -27.38 -23.06 -11.23
CA LEU A 5 -26.62 -21.97 -10.64
C LEU A 5 -27.13 -21.82 -9.20
N ILE A 6 -26.24 -21.96 -8.23
CA ILE A 6 -26.49 -21.57 -6.86
C ILE A 6 -26.36 -20.04 -6.85
N SER A 7 -27.51 -19.38 -6.83
CA SER A 7 -27.65 -17.94 -6.65
C SER A 7 -27.41 -17.65 -5.17
N LEU A 8 -26.22 -17.16 -4.81
CA LEU A 8 -25.98 -16.61 -3.48
C LEU A 8 -26.37 -15.12 -3.53
N MET A 9 -27.65 -14.87 -3.25
CA MET A 9 -28.19 -13.52 -3.05
C MET A 9 -27.80 -13.09 -1.62
N ILE A 10 -26.82 -12.20 -1.48
CA ILE A 10 -26.58 -11.52 -0.21
C ILE A 10 -27.61 -10.40 -0.13
N VAL A 11 -28.68 -10.64 0.63
CA VAL A 11 -29.66 -9.63 1.02
C VAL A 11 -29.03 -8.82 2.14
N ILE A 12 -28.64 -7.57 1.86
CA ILE A 12 -28.17 -6.63 2.88
C ILE A 12 -29.37 -6.28 3.76
N PHE A 13 -29.22 -6.53 5.05
CA PHE A 13 -30.25 -6.37 6.07
C PHE A 13 -30.37 -4.90 6.43
N SER A 14 -31.45 -4.25 6.01
CA SER A 14 -31.81 -2.92 6.51
C SER A 14 -32.24 -3.02 7.97
N LEU A 15 -31.38 -2.62 8.92
CA LEU A 15 -31.81 -2.40 10.30
C LEU A 15 -31.45 -0.99 10.79
N LEU A 16 -32.48 -0.16 10.83
CA LEU A 16 -32.54 1.10 11.58
C LEU A 16 -32.20 0.87 13.06
N PHE A 17 -31.25 1.62 13.61
CA PHE A 17 -31.29 2.04 15.02
C PHE A 17 -30.67 3.44 15.21
N PHE A 18 -31.54 4.43 15.41
CA PHE A 18 -31.22 5.65 16.14
C PHE A 18 -31.05 5.29 17.63
N LEU A 19 -30.02 5.82 18.32
CA LEU A 19 -30.06 6.35 19.70
C LEU A 19 -28.68 6.84 20.18
N THR A 20 -28.71 7.85 21.04
CA THR A 20 -27.60 8.70 21.51
C THR A 20 -26.96 8.21 22.82
N GLY A 21 -25.66 8.48 23.00
CA GLY A 21 -25.00 8.65 24.31
C GLY A 21 -24.05 7.52 24.74
N CYS A 22 -22.75 7.83 24.89
CA CYS A 22 -21.70 7.06 25.58
C CYS A 22 -21.85 5.53 25.58
N GLY A 23 -22.03 4.97 24.39
CA GLY A 23 -22.06 3.54 24.10
C GLY A 23 -22.13 3.31 22.59
N ASN A 24 -21.87 4.37 21.81
CA ASN A 24 -21.97 4.39 20.35
C ASN A 24 -20.67 3.93 19.70
N GLY A 25 -19.49 4.25 20.27
CA GLY A 25 -18.20 3.82 19.71
C GLY A 25 -18.06 2.30 19.62
N GLU A 26 -18.31 1.57 20.73
CA GLU A 26 -18.21 0.11 20.73
C GLU A 26 -19.25 -0.57 19.83
N LYS A 27 -20.46 -0.02 19.74
CA LYS A 27 -21.49 -0.54 18.83
C LYS A 27 -21.13 -0.28 17.37
N GLU A 28 -20.66 0.92 17.06
CA GLU A 28 -20.21 1.29 15.72
C GLU A 28 -19.04 0.42 15.28
N ARG A 29 -18.07 0.21 16.18
CA ARG A 29 -16.94 -0.70 16.00
C ARG A 29 -17.38 -2.11 15.65
N GLN A 30 -18.35 -2.67 16.40
CA GLN A 30 -18.91 -4.00 16.14
C GLN A 30 -19.66 -4.10 14.81
N VAL A 31 -20.39 -3.04 14.42
CA VAL A 31 -21.06 -2.97 13.11
C VAL A 31 -20.03 -2.95 11.99
N ALA A 32 -19.03 -2.06 12.07
CA ALA A 32 -17.94 -1.97 11.11
C ALA A 32 -17.18 -3.30 10.99
N GLU A 33 -16.85 -3.95 12.11
CA GLU A 33 -16.15 -5.24 12.11
C GLU A 33 -16.97 -6.33 11.42
N SER A 34 -18.28 -6.38 11.67
CA SER A 34 -19.18 -7.33 11.02
C SER A 34 -19.29 -7.08 9.52
N GLU A 35 -19.46 -5.83 9.08
CA GLU A 35 -19.59 -5.48 7.67
C GLU A 35 -18.30 -5.73 6.90
N LEU A 36 -17.16 -5.28 7.43
CA LEU A 36 -15.86 -5.54 6.83
C LEU A 36 -15.55 -7.04 6.80
N SER A 37 -15.86 -7.79 7.86
CA SER A 37 -15.71 -9.25 7.85
C SER A 37 -16.51 -9.91 6.72
N LEU A 38 -17.72 -9.43 6.44
CA LEU A 38 -18.54 -9.92 5.33
C LEU A 38 -17.96 -9.53 3.98
N LEU A 39 -17.45 -8.30 3.84
CA LEU A 39 -16.77 -7.83 2.63
C LEU A 39 -15.55 -8.70 2.31
N PHE A 40 -14.65 -8.89 3.27
CA PHE A 40 -13.48 -9.76 3.11
C PHE A 40 -13.89 -11.18 2.67
N LYS A 41 -14.88 -11.77 3.34
CA LYS A 41 -15.41 -13.09 2.97
C LYS A 41 -16.02 -13.12 1.57
N ALA A 42 -16.71 -12.05 1.15
CA ALA A 42 -17.29 -11.95 -0.19
C ALA A 42 -16.21 -11.94 -1.29
N TYR A 43 -15.04 -11.38 -1.01
CA TYR A 43 -13.87 -11.45 -1.88
C TYR A 43 -13.07 -12.77 -1.75
N GLY A 44 -13.41 -13.62 -0.78
CA GLY A 44 -12.82 -14.95 -0.59
C GLY A 44 -11.67 -14.99 0.41
N PHE A 45 -11.35 -13.90 1.09
CA PHE A 45 -10.37 -13.87 2.16
C PHE A 45 -10.74 -14.84 3.29
N THR A 46 -9.73 -15.44 3.92
CA THR A 46 -9.92 -16.54 4.89
C THR A 46 -9.56 -16.20 6.32
N GLY A 47 -9.00 -15.02 6.52
CA GLY A 47 -8.57 -14.47 7.79
C GLY A 47 -9.68 -13.75 8.57
N GLU A 48 -9.26 -13.00 9.57
CA GLU A 48 -10.12 -12.31 10.51
C GLU A 48 -9.87 -10.80 10.49
N MET A 49 -10.96 -10.03 10.51
CA MET A 49 -10.93 -8.58 10.68
C MET A 49 -11.17 -8.23 12.15
N ASN A 50 -10.35 -7.34 12.69
CA ASN A 50 -10.51 -6.75 14.00
C ASN A 50 -10.54 -5.23 13.85
N VAL A 51 -11.64 -4.59 14.25
CA VAL A 51 -11.75 -3.12 14.17
C VAL A 51 -11.38 -2.51 15.51
N GLU A 52 -10.45 -1.57 15.50
CA GLU A 52 -9.98 -0.86 16.69
C GLU A 52 -10.81 0.41 16.93
N ASP A 53 -11.02 1.18 15.87
CA ASP A 53 -11.81 2.42 15.91
C ASP A 53 -12.73 2.51 14.69
N ALA A 54 -13.88 3.15 14.88
CA ALA A 54 -14.86 3.36 13.83
C ALA A 54 -15.45 4.77 13.97
N VAL A 55 -15.20 5.59 12.95
CA VAL A 55 -15.70 6.96 12.88
C VAL A 55 -17.03 6.93 12.14
N GLY A 56 -18.09 7.25 12.87
CA GLY A 56 -19.42 7.45 12.31
C GLY A 56 -19.47 8.68 11.40
N ARG A 57 -20.36 8.66 10.41
CA ARG A 57 -20.60 9.75 9.45
C ARG A 57 -20.62 11.14 10.10
N THR A 58 -19.63 11.97 9.80
CA THR A 58 -19.68 13.40 10.13
C THR A 58 -20.46 14.16 9.03
N ILE A 59 -21.09 15.29 9.39
CA ILE A 59 -21.82 16.15 8.43
C ILE A 59 -20.89 16.61 7.28
N GLU A 60 -19.57 16.63 7.52
CA GLU A 60 -18.55 17.14 6.61
C GLU A 60 -18.02 16.09 5.63
N THR A 61 -17.87 14.83 6.04
CA THR A 61 -17.21 13.79 5.23
C THR A 61 -18.19 12.86 4.51
N SER A 62 -19.42 12.71 5.01
CA SER A 62 -20.44 11.78 4.51
C SER A 62 -20.06 10.29 4.45
N ILE A 63 -18.81 9.91 4.72
CA ILE A 63 -18.27 8.56 4.61
C ILE A 63 -18.03 8.02 6.03
N TYR A 64 -18.40 6.77 6.28
CA TYR A 64 -17.99 6.05 7.48
C TYR A 64 -16.64 5.40 7.24
N SER A 65 -15.72 5.45 8.20
CA SER A 65 -14.40 4.82 8.09
C SER A 65 -14.05 4.07 9.37
N ALA A 66 -13.42 2.91 9.22
CA ALA A 66 -12.97 2.08 10.33
C ALA A 66 -11.48 1.77 10.17
N ASP A 67 -10.78 1.91 11.29
CA ASP A 67 -9.37 1.57 11.43
C ASP A 67 -9.25 0.24 12.15
N GLY A 68 -8.39 -0.64 11.65
CA GLY A 68 -8.18 -1.93 12.28
C GLY A 68 -7.18 -2.81 11.57
N HIS A 69 -7.26 -4.10 11.87
CA HIS A 69 -6.33 -5.10 11.40
C HIS A 69 -7.04 -6.27 10.72
N TYR A 70 -6.51 -6.68 9.58
CA TYR A 70 -6.81 -7.97 8.99
C TYR A 70 -5.67 -8.95 9.28
N THR A 71 -6.00 -10.17 9.68
CA THR A 71 -5.01 -11.23 9.99
C THR A 71 -5.30 -12.51 9.20
N GLU A 72 -4.30 -13.07 8.52
CA GLU A 72 -4.42 -14.37 7.83
C GLU A 72 -3.16 -15.21 8.03
N VAL A 73 -3.32 -16.51 8.28
CA VAL A 73 -2.20 -17.45 8.35
C VAL A 73 -1.79 -17.87 6.95
N VAL A 74 -0.60 -17.47 6.54
CA VAL A 74 -0.01 -17.77 5.23
C VAL A 74 1.25 -18.60 5.43
N ASN A 75 1.28 -19.81 4.86
CA ASN A 75 2.43 -20.72 4.97
C ASN A 75 2.88 -21.00 6.42
N GLY A 76 1.96 -20.99 7.38
CA GLY A 76 2.25 -21.21 8.80
C GLY A 76 2.72 -19.97 9.57
N GLU A 77 2.74 -18.80 8.94
CA GLU A 77 3.02 -17.51 9.54
C GLU A 77 1.75 -16.66 9.58
N GLU A 78 1.42 -16.08 10.73
CA GLU A 78 0.33 -15.10 10.83
C GLU A 78 0.80 -13.76 10.25
N LEU A 79 0.07 -13.27 9.24
CA LEU A 79 0.31 -11.96 8.65
C LEU A 79 -0.79 -11.00 9.07
N THR A 80 -0.40 -9.88 9.67
CA THR A 80 -1.30 -8.79 10.07
C THR A 80 -1.15 -7.61 9.12
N PHE A 81 -2.25 -6.99 8.74
CA PHE A 81 -2.31 -5.83 7.84
C PHE A 81 -3.11 -4.72 8.51
N SER A 82 -2.56 -3.52 8.62
CA SER A 82 -3.27 -2.36 9.17
C SER A 82 -4.04 -1.67 8.06
N LEU A 83 -5.31 -1.33 8.32
CA LEU A 83 -6.24 -0.89 7.30
C LEU A 83 -7.08 0.26 7.82
N SER A 84 -7.37 1.21 6.93
CA SER A 84 -8.45 2.18 7.08
C SER A 84 -9.40 1.99 5.91
N LEU A 85 -10.62 1.51 6.19
CA LEU A 85 -11.60 1.14 5.16
C LEU A 85 -12.95 1.79 5.40
N GLY A 86 -13.61 2.16 4.30
CA GLY A 86 -15.00 2.60 4.33
C GLY A 86 -15.97 1.47 4.64
N TYR A 87 -17.05 1.76 5.38
CA TYR A 87 -18.16 0.84 5.64
C TYR A 87 -19.51 1.58 5.57
N GLY A 88 -20.64 0.87 5.72
CA GLY A 88 -21.97 1.49 5.77
C GLY A 88 -22.52 2.10 4.48
N GLU A 89 -21.75 2.12 3.39
CA GLU A 89 -22.23 2.47 2.05
C GLU A 89 -22.60 1.21 1.26
N GLU A 90 -23.78 1.20 0.63
CA GLU A 90 -24.05 0.19 -0.40
C GLU A 90 -23.06 0.42 -1.55
N PRO A 91 -22.33 -0.60 -2.02
CA PRO A 91 -21.44 -0.45 -3.16
C PRO A 91 -22.23 0.08 -4.35
N GLU A 92 -21.74 1.15 -5.00
CA GLU A 92 -22.38 1.74 -6.19
C GLU A 92 -22.67 0.68 -7.28
N ASP A 93 -21.83 -0.36 -7.33
CA ASP A 93 -22.06 -1.60 -8.09
C ASP A 93 -21.71 -2.82 -7.23
N SER A 94 -22.71 -3.36 -6.53
CA SER A 94 -22.61 -4.62 -5.78
C SER A 94 -22.84 -5.86 -6.66
N SER A 95 -22.79 -5.72 -7.99
CA SER A 95 -22.95 -6.88 -8.87
C SER A 95 -21.86 -7.92 -8.56
N PRO A 96 -22.19 -9.21 -8.59
CA PRO A 96 -21.20 -10.27 -8.44
C PRO A 96 -20.04 -10.16 -9.43
N GLU A 97 -20.25 -9.50 -10.57
CA GLU A 97 -19.24 -9.30 -11.62
C GLU A 97 -18.24 -8.18 -11.25
N ALA A 98 -18.70 -7.06 -10.66
CA ALA A 98 -17.83 -5.98 -10.19
C ALA A 98 -16.90 -6.46 -9.06
N ILE A 99 -17.48 -7.13 -8.05
CA ILE A 99 -16.75 -7.75 -6.92
C ILE A 99 -15.82 -8.87 -7.42
N ALA A 100 -16.19 -9.58 -8.49
CA ALA A 100 -15.36 -10.66 -9.01
C ALA A 100 -14.13 -10.19 -9.80
N SER A 101 -14.04 -8.92 -10.20
CA SER A 101 -12.92 -8.45 -11.01
C SER A 101 -11.62 -8.35 -10.20
N THR A 102 -10.50 -8.75 -10.81
CA THR A 102 -9.19 -8.69 -10.17
C THR A 102 -8.73 -7.26 -9.90
N GLU A 103 -9.09 -6.33 -10.77
CA GLU A 103 -8.81 -4.91 -10.57
C GLU A 103 -9.53 -4.37 -9.33
N SER A 104 -10.83 -4.64 -9.18
CA SER A 104 -11.57 -4.23 -7.98
C SER A 104 -10.96 -4.82 -6.72
N LEU A 105 -10.58 -6.11 -6.74
CA LEU A 105 -9.88 -6.73 -5.61
C LEU A 105 -8.60 -5.96 -5.23
N VAL A 106 -7.74 -5.65 -6.22
CA VAL A 106 -6.48 -4.93 -5.96
C VAL A 106 -6.74 -3.51 -5.46
N ARG A 107 -7.70 -2.79 -6.04
CA ARG A 107 -8.04 -1.41 -5.63
C ARG A 107 -8.66 -1.36 -4.23
N THR A 108 -9.65 -2.21 -3.96
CA THR A 108 -10.34 -2.25 -2.65
C THR A 108 -9.40 -2.67 -1.53
N PHE A 109 -8.51 -3.63 -1.79
CA PHE A 109 -7.55 -4.13 -0.81
C PHE A 109 -6.12 -3.70 -1.12
N PHE A 110 -5.95 -2.49 -1.66
CA PHE A 110 -4.64 -1.96 -2.07
C PHE A 110 -3.60 -2.02 -0.94
N PRO A 111 -3.91 -1.64 0.32
CA PRO A 111 -2.94 -1.77 1.40
C PRO A 111 -2.47 -3.22 1.63
N ILE A 112 -3.36 -4.20 1.47
CA ILE A 112 -2.99 -5.62 1.56
C ILE A 112 -2.15 -6.03 0.35
N ALA A 113 -2.56 -5.66 -0.86
CA ALA A 113 -1.83 -5.96 -2.09
C ALA A 113 -0.39 -5.43 -2.04
N LEU A 114 -0.23 -4.22 -1.51
CA LEU A 114 1.03 -3.54 -1.26
C LEU A 114 1.88 -4.31 -0.24
N GLU A 115 1.37 -4.48 0.98
CA GLU A 115 2.13 -5.04 2.09
C GLU A 115 2.43 -6.54 1.89
N ALA A 116 1.47 -7.32 1.39
CA ALA A 116 1.58 -8.77 1.25
C ALA A 116 2.77 -9.14 0.36
N MET A 117 2.93 -8.40 -0.75
CA MET A 117 4.05 -8.56 -1.66
C MET A 117 5.40 -8.39 -0.96
N TRP A 118 5.53 -7.46 -0.01
CA TRP A 118 6.79 -7.24 0.71
C TRP A 118 6.98 -8.19 1.90
N LYS A 119 5.91 -8.74 2.48
CA LYS A 119 5.96 -9.73 3.56
C LYS A 119 6.31 -11.15 3.08
N GLN A 120 6.25 -11.42 1.77
CA GLN A 120 6.67 -12.72 1.25
C GLN A 120 8.20 -12.93 1.31
N PRO A 121 8.70 -14.18 1.21
CA PRO A 121 10.14 -14.45 1.30
C PRO A 121 11.00 -13.66 0.30
N GLU A 122 10.56 -13.53 -0.96
CA GLU A 122 11.27 -12.73 -1.97
C GLU A 122 11.34 -11.25 -1.57
N GLY A 123 10.22 -10.66 -1.11
CA GLY A 123 10.14 -9.27 -0.67
C GLY A 123 11.06 -8.98 0.51
N ARG A 124 11.04 -9.84 1.53
CA ARG A 124 11.93 -9.71 2.70
C ARG A 124 13.41 -9.86 2.34
N GLN A 125 13.73 -10.70 1.36
CA GLN A 125 15.12 -10.84 0.89
C GLN A 125 15.56 -9.59 0.12
N LEU A 126 14.71 -9.08 -0.78
CA LEU A 126 14.96 -7.83 -1.51
C LEU A 126 15.16 -6.66 -0.55
N GLN A 127 14.30 -6.49 0.46
CA GLN A 127 14.47 -5.47 1.50
C GLN A 127 15.87 -5.52 2.13
N LYS A 128 16.31 -6.70 2.58
CA LYS A 128 17.64 -6.86 3.17
C LYS A 128 18.80 -6.57 2.22
N GLU A 129 18.63 -6.81 0.93
CA GLU A 129 19.63 -6.51 -0.10
C GLU A 129 19.69 -5.01 -0.37
N MET A 130 18.54 -4.36 -0.52
CA MET A 130 18.43 -2.94 -0.83
C MET A 130 18.89 -2.07 0.35
N GLU A 131 18.51 -2.42 1.58
CA GLU A 131 18.95 -1.75 2.79
C GLU A 131 20.48 -1.74 2.95
N ARG A 132 21.17 -2.79 2.47
CA ARG A 132 22.64 -2.85 2.57
C ARG A 132 23.31 -1.80 1.71
N THR A 133 22.80 -1.53 0.50
CA THR A 133 23.33 -0.48 -0.37
C THR A 133 23.04 0.90 0.20
N ILE A 134 21.80 1.12 0.68
CA ILE A 134 21.38 2.44 1.16
C ILE A 134 21.99 2.85 2.50
N LYS A 135 22.44 1.91 3.34
CA LYS A 135 23.20 2.24 4.56
C LYS A 135 24.46 3.08 4.31
N GLY A 136 24.99 3.09 3.08
CA GLY A 136 26.09 3.95 2.69
C GLY A 136 25.69 5.42 2.46
N PHE A 137 24.40 5.73 2.36
CA PHE A 137 23.90 7.07 2.09
C PHE A 137 23.81 7.83 3.41
N GLN A 138 24.83 8.64 3.69
CA GLN A 138 24.90 9.44 4.91
C GLN A 138 24.86 10.93 4.56
N PHE A 139 23.87 11.62 5.10
CA PHE A 139 23.70 13.06 4.99
C PHE A 139 23.28 13.61 6.35
N ASP A 140 23.78 14.79 6.70
CA ASP A 140 23.50 15.39 8.00
C ASP A 140 22.00 15.60 8.18
N HIS A 141 21.49 15.30 9.38
CA HIS A 141 20.07 15.43 9.73
C HIS A 141 19.09 14.57 8.91
N MET A 142 19.59 13.64 8.09
CA MET A 142 18.76 12.70 7.35
C MET A 142 18.93 11.28 7.90
N THR A 143 17.80 10.59 8.10
CA THR A 143 17.77 9.21 8.60
C THR A 143 16.98 8.33 7.64
N TYR A 144 17.44 7.10 7.45
CA TYR A 144 16.77 6.15 6.58
C TYR A 144 15.58 5.50 7.31
N SER A 145 14.39 5.57 6.69
CA SER A 145 13.13 5.10 7.27
C SER A 145 12.78 3.69 6.83
N GLY A 146 13.13 3.30 5.60
CA GLY A 146 12.88 1.94 5.12
C GLY A 146 12.83 1.80 3.60
N PHE A 147 12.69 0.54 3.16
CA PHE A 147 12.45 0.16 1.78
C PHE A 147 11.18 -0.67 1.67
N GLY A 148 10.39 -0.35 0.66
CA GLY A 148 9.26 -1.14 0.23
C GLY A 148 9.01 -0.83 -1.24
N GLY A 149 7.76 -0.60 -1.59
CA GLY A 149 7.42 -0.15 -2.92
C GLY A 149 5.93 -0.17 -3.14
N THR A 150 5.47 0.51 -4.18
CA THR A 150 4.08 0.70 -4.54
C THR A 150 3.73 0.06 -5.86
N ILE A 151 2.48 -0.31 -6.06
CA ILE A 151 1.94 -0.68 -7.36
C ILE A 151 1.81 0.62 -8.18
N ASP A 152 2.31 0.61 -9.41
CA ASP A 152 2.19 1.73 -10.35
C ASP A 152 0.91 1.52 -11.18
N GLU A 153 -0.23 2.01 -10.66
CA GLU A 153 -1.53 1.86 -11.32
C GLU A 153 -1.60 2.58 -12.68
N ASP A 154 -0.73 3.58 -12.89
CA ASP A 154 -0.60 4.33 -14.14
C ASP A 154 0.35 3.65 -15.14
N SER A 155 0.98 2.54 -14.73
CA SER A 155 1.84 1.76 -15.61
C SER A 155 1.06 1.30 -16.84
N PRO A 156 1.61 1.47 -18.06
CA PRO A 156 0.98 0.93 -19.26
C PRO A 156 0.99 -0.61 -19.26
N GLN A 157 1.70 -1.24 -18.32
CA GLN A 157 1.79 -2.68 -18.13
C GLN A 157 0.92 -3.20 -16.97
N ILE A 158 0.16 -2.35 -16.26
CA ILE A 158 -0.58 -2.74 -15.03
C ILE A 158 -1.49 -3.98 -15.24
N GLY A 159 -1.99 -4.18 -16.46
CA GLY A 159 -2.76 -5.38 -16.81
C GLY A 159 -1.99 -6.70 -16.62
N ASP A 160 -0.66 -6.70 -16.66
CA ASP A 160 0.17 -7.87 -16.35
C ASP A 160 0.17 -8.17 -14.85
N TYR A 161 0.18 -7.16 -13.98
CA TYR A 161 0.01 -7.35 -12.54
C TYR A 161 -1.34 -8.02 -12.24
N TYR A 162 -2.44 -7.50 -12.82
CA TYR A 162 -3.77 -8.09 -12.66
C TYR A 162 -3.84 -9.54 -13.18
N LYS A 163 -3.17 -9.87 -14.29
CA LYS A 163 -3.11 -11.26 -14.77
C LYS A 163 -2.42 -12.20 -13.79
N VAL A 164 -1.35 -11.75 -13.14
CA VAL A 164 -0.65 -12.54 -12.12
C VAL A 164 -1.57 -12.78 -10.92
N VAL A 165 -2.19 -11.73 -10.38
CA VAL A 165 -3.13 -11.86 -9.25
C VAL A 165 -4.27 -12.81 -9.62
N GLU A 166 -4.85 -12.68 -10.82
CA GLU A 166 -5.94 -13.55 -11.26
C GLU A 166 -5.51 -15.01 -11.41
N THR A 167 -4.30 -15.25 -11.90
CA THR A 167 -3.72 -16.59 -12.01
C THR A 167 -3.52 -17.21 -10.63
N ASN A 168 -2.96 -16.44 -9.69
CA ASN A 168 -2.76 -16.86 -8.31
C ASN A 168 -4.10 -17.11 -7.60
N ARG A 169 -5.09 -16.24 -7.79
CA ARG A 169 -6.45 -16.39 -7.25
C ARG A 169 -7.10 -17.67 -7.74
N LYS A 170 -7.05 -17.95 -9.05
CA LYS A 170 -7.57 -19.20 -9.65
C LYS A 170 -6.85 -20.46 -9.14
N ALA A 171 -5.58 -20.33 -8.77
CA ALA A 171 -4.80 -21.41 -8.16
C ALA A 171 -5.06 -21.58 -6.66
N GLY A 172 -5.94 -20.77 -6.06
CA GLY A 172 -6.24 -20.81 -4.62
C GLY A 172 -5.09 -20.36 -3.74
N LYS A 173 -4.26 -19.43 -4.23
CA LYS A 173 -3.14 -18.87 -3.45
C LYS A 173 -3.64 -17.97 -2.31
N PRO A 174 -2.83 -17.82 -1.23
CA PRO A 174 -3.18 -17.01 -0.06
C PRO A 174 -3.54 -15.56 -0.42
N LEU A 175 -4.30 -14.91 0.46
CA LEU A 175 -4.74 -13.51 0.29
C LEU A 175 -5.36 -13.24 -1.09
N GLN A 176 -6.16 -14.19 -1.59
CA GLN A 176 -6.80 -14.10 -2.90
C GLN A 176 -5.83 -13.85 -4.07
N GLY A 177 -4.61 -14.37 -3.95
CA GLY A 177 -3.56 -14.26 -4.96
C GLY A 177 -2.67 -13.02 -4.86
N LEU A 178 -2.87 -12.19 -3.83
CA LEU A 178 -2.08 -10.98 -3.58
C LEU A 178 -0.72 -11.24 -2.89
N TYR A 179 -0.47 -12.45 -2.37
CA TYR A 179 0.76 -12.76 -1.64
C TYR A 179 1.93 -13.17 -2.56
N ASP A 180 1.71 -14.15 -3.45
CA ASP A 180 2.75 -14.78 -4.28
C ASP A 180 3.04 -13.96 -5.55
N ILE A 181 3.41 -12.68 -5.40
CA ILE A 181 3.70 -11.77 -6.51
C ILE A 181 5.19 -11.84 -6.88
N PRO A 182 5.57 -12.08 -8.15
CA PRO A 182 6.97 -12.12 -8.57
C PRO A 182 7.55 -10.70 -8.66
N ILE A 183 8.10 -10.20 -7.55
CA ILE A 183 8.41 -8.78 -7.36
C ILE A 183 9.43 -8.29 -8.37
N LYS A 184 10.48 -9.09 -8.63
CA LYS A 184 11.53 -8.73 -9.60
C LYS A 184 10.98 -8.57 -11.01
N GLU A 185 10.01 -9.41 -11.40
CA GLU A 185 9.35 -9.26 -12.70
C GLU A 185 8.46 -8.00 -12.72
N MET A 186 7.72 -7.73 -11.64
CA MET A 186 6.86 -6.55 -11.56
C MET A 186 7.67 -5.25 -11.55
N LEU A 187 8.83 -5.21 -10.89
CA LEU A 187 9.78 -4.09 -10.96
C LEU A 187 10.30 -3.89 -12.39
N ALA A 188 10.74 -4.97 -13.05
CA ALA A 188 11.30 -4.91 -14.40
C ALA A 188 10.28 -4.48 -15.47
N LYS A 189 9.00 -4.75 -15.22
CA LYS A 189 7.87 -4.31 -16.05
C LYS A 189 7.28 -2.97 -15.62
N GLU A 190 7.90 -2.30 -14.65
CA GLU A 190 7.42 -1.02 -14.10
C GLU A 190 5.95 -1.08 -13.63
N ASN A 191 5.49 -2.25 -13.19
CA ASN A 191 4.19 -2.43 -12.52
C ASN A 191 4.28 -2.13 -11.02
N VAL A 192 5.50 -2.20 -10.48
CA VAL A 192 5.84 -1.90 -9.11
C VAL A 192 7.01 -0.94 -9.12
N ILE A 193 6.96 0.05 -8.23
CA ILE A 193 8.05 1.00 -7.98
C ILE A 193 8.64 0.65 -6.62
N GLY A 194 9.94 0.34 -6.55
CA GLY A 194 10.62 0.19 -5.26
C GLY A 194 10.81 1.55 -4.60
N THR A 195 10.52 1.72 -3.32
CA THR A 195 10.53 3.03 -2.66
C THR A 195 11.52 3.04 -1.50
N PHE A 196 12.43 4.02 -1.52
CA PHE A 196 13.33 4.35 -0.42
C PHE A 196 12.88 5.63 0.25
N SER A 197 12.55 5.54 1.53
CA SER A 197 12.10 6.69 2.31
C SER A 197 13.13 7.07 3.36
N PHE A 198 13.30 8.38 3.51
CA PHE A 198 14.13 8.99 4.54
C PHE A 198 13.30 10.00 5.34
N HIS A 199 13.75 10.34 6.54
CA HIS A 199 13.30 11.49 7.29
C HIS A 199 14.40 12.53 7.35
N LEU A 200 14.06 13.77 7.01
CA LEU A 200 14.96 14.93 7.10
C LEU A 200 14.48 15.86 8.21
N MET A 201 15.32 16.05 9.23
CA MET A 201 15.09 17.07 10.25
C MET A 201 15.48 18.45 9.68
N THR A 202 14.57 19.42 9.77
CA THR A 202 14.70 20.74 9.15
C THR A 202 14.47 21.88 10.15
N SER A 203 15.01 23.05 9.84
CA SER A 203 14.78 24.28 10.60
C SER A 203 13.31 24.72 10.52
N ASP A 204 12.81 25.35 11.57
CA ASP A 204 11.51 26.04 11.52
C ASP A 204 11.56 27.32 10.65
N VAL A 205 12.75 27.81 10.31
CA VAL A 205 12.94 28.98 9.45
C VAL A 205 12.78 28.59 7.98
N LEU A 206 11.73 29.09 7.32
CA LEU A 206 11.34 28.70 5.96
C LEU A 206 12.50 28.69 4.94
N ASN A 207 13.34 29.74 4.90
CA ASN A 207 14.43 29.81 3.93
C ASN A 207 15.52 28.77 4.19
N GLU A 208 15.78 28.46 5.46
CA GLU A 208 16.74 27.43 5.86
C GLU A 208 16.17 26.04 5.55
N LYS A 209 14.90 25.79 5.89
CA LYS A 209 14.15 24.58 5.53
C LYS A 209 14.25 24.27 4.04
N LEU A 210 13.92 25.25 3.19
CA LEU A 210 13.99 25.10 1.73
C LEU A 210 15.43 24.84 1.24
N GLY A 211 16.42 25.45 1.88
CA GLY A 211 17.84 25.19 1.60
C GLY A 211 18.24 23.76 1.94
N GLN A 212 17.90 23.29 3.14
CA GLN A 212 18.18 21.94 3.62
C GLN A 212 17.52 20.87 2.75
N ALA A 213 16.23 21.04 2.41
CA ALA A 213 15.53 20.12 1.53
C ALA A 213 16.18 20.05 0.14
N LYS A 214 16.59 21.20 -0.42
CA LYS A 214 17.29 21.23 -1.70
C LYS A 214 18.64 20.50 -1.64
N GLU A 215 19.43 20.74 -0.61
CA GLU A 215 20.73 20.08 -0.42
C GLU A 215 20.58 18.57 -0.24
N ALA A 216 19.61 18.12 0.57
CA ALA A 216 19.31 16.70 0.75
C ALA A 216 18.89 16.01 -0.55
N LYS A 217 18.05 16.68 -1.36
CA LYS A 217 17.63 16.14 -2.67
C LYS A 217 18.81 15.99 -3.62
N GLU A 218 19.68 17.00 -3.73
CA GLU A 218 20.88 16.94 -4.58
C GLU A 218 21.90 15.90 -4.09
N PHE A 219 22.02 15.73 -2.77
CA PHE A 219 22.80 14.65 -2.18
C PHE A 219 22.27 13.27 -2.63
N LEU A 220 20.96 13.02 -2.49
CA LEU A 220 20.37 11.74 -2.85
C LEU A 220 20.56 11.41 -4.34
N LYS A 221 20.41 12.40 -5.23
CA LYS A 221 20.68 12.22 -6.66
C LYS A 221 22.11 11.76 -6.89
N THR A 222 23.07 12.49 -6.32
CA THR A 222 24.50 12.18 -6.43
C THR A 222 24.84 10.81 -5.84
N ALA A 223 24.19 10.43 -4.73
CA ALA A 223 24.40 9.15 -4.06
C ALA A 223 23.93 7.98 -4.94
N VAL A 224 22.74 8.07 -5.54
CA VAL A 224 22.20 7.05 -6.44
C VAL A 224 23.07 6.88 -7.69
N GLU A 225 23.48 7.98 -8.33
CA GLU A 225 24.33 7.94 -9.54
C GLU A 225 25.68 7.22 -9.30
N LYS A 226 26.20 7.28 -8.07
CA LYS A 226 27.51 6.74 -7.69
C LYS A 226 27.42 5.39 -6.96
N ALA A 227 26.22 4.93 -6.63
CA ALA A 227 26.01 3.72 -5.85
C ALA A 227 26.36 2.45 -6.65
N ASP A 228 26.80 1.42 -5.93
CA ASP A 228 26.83 0.05 -6.47
C ASP A 228 25.42 -0.53 -6.43
N LEU A 229 24.77 -0.54 -7.61
CA LEU A 229 23.41 -1.02 -7.79
C LEU A 229 23.36 -2.47 -8.29
N THR A 230 24.45 -3.23 -8.21
CA THR A 230 24.50 -4.62 -8.73
C THR A 230 23.51 -5.58 -8.08
N GLN A 231 23.03 -5.26 -6.88
CA GLN A 231 22.02 -6.04 -6.17
C GLN A 231 20.58 -5.63 -6.52
N PHE A 232 20.40 -4.51 -7.23
CA PHE A 232 19.07 -3.97 -7.54
C PHE A 232 18.51 -4.73 -8.74
N PRO A 233 17.29 -5.29 -8.63
CA PRO A 233 16.55 -5.73 -9.80
C PRO A 233 16.40 -4.58 -10.81
N ASP A 234 16.28 -4.95 -12.08
CA ASP A 234 15.83 -4.01 -13.10
C ASP A 234 14.49 -3.39 -12.69
N GLY A 235 14.35 -2.09 -12.88
CA GLY A 235 13.07 -1.42 -12.65
C GLY A 235 13.17 0.05 -12.32
N LYS A 236 11.99 0.60 -11.98
CA LYS A 236 11.76 1.97 -11.54
C LYS A 236 11.77 2.01 -10.01
N TYR A 237 12.47 2.99 -9.46
CA TYR A 237 12.59 3.20 -8.01
C TYR A 237 12.30 4.65 -7.66
N SER A 238 11.66 4.89 -6.53
CA SER A 238 11.47 6.19 -5.91
C SER A 238 12.43 6.34 -4.75
N ILE A 239 12.99 7.54 -4.59
CA ILE A 239 13.79 7.90 -3.41
C ILE A 239 13.53 9.34 -3.03
N GLY A 240 13.41 9.60 -1.74
CA GLY A 240 13.15 10.93 -1.22
C GLY A 240 13.01 10.93 0.29
N PHE A 241 12.50 12.04 0.81
CA PHE A 241 12.35 12.23 2.25
C PHE A 241 11.07 12.97 2.60
N ASP A 242 10.55 12.62 3.76
CA ASP A 242 9.58 13.44 4.47
C ASP A 242 10.34 14.36 5.45
N GLU A 243 9.82 15.56 5.63
CA GLU A 243 10.44 16.59 6.47
C GLU A 243 9.77 16.61 7.84
N GLU A 244 10.58 16.72 8.88
CA GLU A 244 10.13 17.05 10.23
C GLU A 244 10.83 18.33 10.66
N THR A 245 10.11 19.33 11.13
CA THR A 245 10.74 20.54 11.64
C THR A 245 11.15 20.37 13.11
N GLU A 246 12.08 21.17 13.60
CA GLU A 246 12.52 21.13 15.01
C GLU A 246 11.37 21.29 16.02
N SER A 247 10.30 22.00 15.66
CA SER A 247 9.08 22.13 16.47
C SER A 247 8.16 20.90 16.45
N GLY A 248 8.51 19.86 15.67
CA GLY A 248 7.74 18.62 15.53
C GLY A 248 6.67 18.68 14.44
N THR A 249 6.74 19.62 13.50
CA THR A 249 5.80 19.67 12.38
C THR A 249 6.26 18.69 11.30
N TYR A 250 5.46 17.64 11.05
CA TYR A 250 5.70 16.69 9.97
C TYR A 250 5.07 17.17 8.66
N SER A 251 5.83 17.09 7.56
CA SER A 251 5.35 17.37 6.21
C SER A 251 6.00 16.43 5.20
N GLY A 252 5.18 15.62 4.53
CA GLY A 252 5.59 14.91 3.31
C GLY A 252 5.24 15.74 2.08
N SER A 253 6.13 15.78 1.09
CA SER A 253 5.86 16.41 -0.21
C SER A 253 6.38 15.52 -1.33
N SER A 254 5.54 15.27 -2.33
CA SER A 254 5.96 14.55 -3.54
C SER A 254 7.14 15.20 -4.26
N SER A 255 7.31 16.53 -4.13
CA SER A 255 8.45 17.26 -4.68
C SER A 255 9.80 16.84 -4.09
N ASN A 256 9.81 16.20 -2.92
CA ASN A 256 11.03 15.73 -2.26
C ASN A 256 11.46 14.34 -2.76
N TYR A 257 10.60 13.68 -3.52
CA TYR A 257 10.88 12.40 -4.15
C TYR A 257 11.25 12.60 -5.61
N PHE A 258 12.04 11.68 -6.15
CA PHE A 258 12.31 11.55 -7.57
C PHE A 258 12.43 10.08 -7.94
N TYR A 259 12.24 9.77 -9.22
CA TYR A 259 12.40 8.42 -9.70
C TYR A 259 13.79 8.21 -10.30
N PHE A 260 14.33 7.01 -10.16
CA PHE A 260 15.51 6.57 -10.88
C PHE A 260 15.28 5.16 -11.43
N TYR A 261 16.00 4.84 -12.50
CA TYR A 261 15.86 3.58 -13.20
C TYR A 261 17.16 2.79 -13.08
N VAL A 262 17.03 1.50 -12.79
CA VAL A 262 18.14 0.55 -12.76
C VAL A 262 17.98 -0.44 -13.89
N LYS A 263 19.08 -0.71 -14.60
CA LYS A 263 19.15 -1.73 -15.64
C LYS A 263 20.49 -2.46 -15.55
N ASP A 264 20.44 -3.79 -15.50
CA ASP A 264 21.61 -4.67 -15.43
C ASP A 264 22.56 -4.27 -14.29
N GLY A 265 21.98 -3.94 -13.13
CA GLY A 265 22.72 -3.52 -11.93
C GLY A 265 23.40 -2.15 -12.03
N THR A 266 23.03 -1.34 -13.03
CA THR A 266 23.62 -0.02 -13.28
C THR A 266 22.55 1.07 -13.27
N PHE A 267 22.91 2.25 -12.77
CA PHE A 267 22.11 3.46 -12.89
C PHE A 267 21.87 3.81 -14.36
N LEU A 268 20.61 4.04 -14.75
CA LEU A 268 20.25 4.41 -16.11
C LEU A 268 19.97 5.91 -16.26
N ARG A 269 19.03 6.43 -15.45
CA ARG A 269 18.58 7.83 -15.49
C ARG A 269 17.78 8.20 -14.24
N ILE A 270 17.62 9.50 -14.01
CA ILE A 270 16.64 10.10 -13.09
C ILE A 270 15.48 10.68 -13.90
N ASP A 271 14.28 10.60 -13.36
CA ASP A 271 13.10 11.34 -13.80
C ASP A 271 12.68 12.30 -12.69
N GLU A 272 12.76 13.59 -12.98
CA GLU A 272 12.53 14.67 -12.01
C GLU A 272 11.06 15.13 -11.97
N ASP A 273 10.26 14.74 -12.96
CA ASP A 273 8.89 15.19 -13.11
C ASP A 273 7.95 14.29 -12.30
N TYR A 274 7.60 14.78 -11.11
CA TYR A 274 6.50 14.26 -10.32
C TYR A 274 5.23 15.07 -10.64
N TYR A 275 4.34 14.50 -11.45
CA TYR A 275 2.97 15.00 -11.63
C TYR A 275 2.01 13.94 -11.08
N PHE A 276 1.28 14.28 -10.01
CA PHE A 276 -0.05 13.71 -9.75
C PHE A 276 -1.09 14.72 -10.26
#